data_AF-A0A482RBW2-F1
#
_entry.id   AF-A0A482RBW2-F1
#
_cell.length_a   1.000
_cell.length_b   1.000
_cell.length_c   1.000
_cell.angle_alpha   90.00
_cell.angle_beta   90.00
_cell.angle_gamma   90.00
#
_symmetry.space_group_name_H-M   'P 1'
#
loop_
_entity.id
_entity.type
_entity.pdbx_description
1 polymer ?
#
loop_
_entity_poly.entity_id
_entity_poly.type
_entity_poly.pdbx_seq_one_letter_code
_entity_poly.pdbx_strand_id
1 'polypeptide(L)' 'MDADIFSKRHWHIQSCSAVTGEGLVEGLDWMVGDIASRIFMGE' A
#
# COMPACT_ATOMS: atom_id res chain seq x y z
N MET A 1 2.97 -4.70 22.58
CA MET A 1 2.54 -4.32 21.22
C MET A 1 2.76 -5.53 20.35
N ASP A 2 1.69 -6.23 19.98
CA ASP A 2 1.77 -7.46 19.19
C ASP A 2 2.25 -7.14 17.77
N ALA A 3 3.50 -7.48 17.48
CA ALA A 3 4.14 -7.26 16.19
C ALA A 3 3.48 -8.06 15.05
N ASP A 4 2.64 -9.04 15.39
CA ASP A 4 1.98 -9.95 14.45
C ASP A 4 0.98 -9.29 13.50
N ILE A 5 0.48 -8.09 13.81
CA ILE A 5 -0.42 -7.37 12.89
C ILE A 5 0.31 -6.84 11.66
N PHE A 6 1.62 -6.57 11.77
CA PHE A 6 2.45 -6.05 10.69
C PHE A 6 3.12 -7.16 9.88
N SER A 7 3.18 -8.39 10.40
CA SER A 7 3.80 -9.52 9.69
C SER A 7 2.89 -10.10 8.60
N LYS A 8 1.56 -9.97 8.74
CA LYS A 8 0.57 -10.54 7.82
C LYS A 8 -0.04 -9.53 6.84
N ARG A 9 0.30 -8.25 6.98
CA ARG A 9 -0.22 -7.18 6.11
C ARG A 9 0.94 -6.44 5.47
N HIS A 10 0.89 -6.28 4.15
CA HIS A 10 1.84 -5.42 3.47
C HIS A 10 1.47 -3.97 3.75
N TRP A 11 2.48 -3.14 3.92
CA TRP A 11 2.32 -1.71 4.19
C TRP A 11 3.37 -0.94 3.41
N HIS A 12 3.05 0.30 3.10
CA HIS A 12 3.93 1.22 2.38
C HIS A 12 3.70 2.63 2.90
N ILE A 13 4.80 3.36 3.10
CA ILE A 13 4.75 4.77 3.48
C ILE A 13 5.09 5.57 2.23
N GLN A 14 4.11 6.37 1.78
CA GLN A 14 4.26 7.23 0.61
C GLN A 14 4.29 8.70 1.06
N SER A 15 5.37 9.40 0.71
CA SER A 15 5.41 10.85 0.83
C SER A 15 4.41 11.47 -0.15
N CYS A 16 3.54 12.36 0.35
CA CYS A 16 2.55 13.04 -0.47
C CYS A 16 2.22 14.45 0.03
N SER A 17 1.60 15.24 -0.83
CA SER A 17 1.03 16.55 -0.51
C SER A 17 -0.42 16.58 -0.97
N ALA A 18 -1.35 16.69 -0.01
CA ALA A 18 -2.78 16.79 -0.32
C ALA A 18 -3.15 18.09 -1.05
N VAL A 19 -2.29 19.11 -1.00
CA VAL A 19 -2.54 20.42 -1.64
C VAL A 19 -2.12 20.39 -3.11
N THR A 20 -0.97 19.78 -3.41
CA THR A 20 -0.44 19.74 -4.79
C THR A 20 -0.84 18.45 -5.52
N GLY A 21 -1.27 17.42 -4.80
CA GLY A 21 -1.60 16.10 -5.34
C GLY A 21 -0.39 15.18 -5.54
N GLU A 22 0.82 15.68 -5.27
CA GLU A 22 2.07 14.91 -5.40
C GLU A 22 2.05 13.69 -4.48
N GLY A 23 2.40 12.51 -4.99
CA GLY A 23 2.50 11.28 -4.21
C GLY A 23 1.18 10.58 -3.92
N LEU A 24 0.03 11.18 -4.25
CA LEU A 24 -1.28 10.56 -4.00
C LEU A 24 -1.55 9.40 -4.95
N VAL A 25 -1.28 9.59 -6.25
CA VAL A 25 -1.53 8.56 -7.28
C VAL A 25 -0.59 7.39 -7.08
N GLU A 26 0.68 7.65 -6.80
CA GLU A 26 1.71 6.64 -6.55
C GLU A 26 1.36 5.76 -5.33
N GLY A 27 0.82 6.37 -4.27
CA GLY A 27 0.36 5.62 -3.09
C GLY A 27 -0.85 4.74 -3.38
N LEU A 28 -1.79 5.23 -4.21
CA LEU A 28 -2.96 4.46 -4.64
C LEU A 28 -2.57 3.31 -5.59
N ASP A 29 -1.65 3.56 -6.51
CA ASP A 29 -1.15 2.55 -7.45
C ASP A 29 -0.47 1.40 -6.70
N TRP A 30 0.33 1.69 -5.67
CA TRP A 30 0.90 0.66 -4.80
C TRP A 30 -0.18 -0.18 -4.12
N MET A 31 -1.19 0.48 -3.54
CA MET A 31 -2.28 -0.21 -2.81
C MET A 31 -3.08 -1.12 -3.75
N VAL A 32 -3.42 -0.63 -4.95
CA VAL A 32 -4.15 -1.42 -5.95
C VAL A 32 -3.30 -2.58 -6.46
N GLY A 33 -2.01 -2.35 -6.69
CA GLY A 33 -1.06 -3.40 -7.07
C GLY A 33 -0.95 -4.50 -6.02
N ASP A 34 -0.84 -4.15 -4.74
CA ASP A 34 -0.77 -5.11 -3.62
C ASP A 34 -2.07 -5.93 -3.48
N ILE A 35 -3.23 -5.31 -3.69
CA ILE A 35 -4.51 -6.01 -3.67
C ILE A 35 -4.62 -6.94 -4.88
N ALA A 36 -4.20 -6.49 -6.06
CA ALA A 36 -4.25 -7.29 -7.28
C ALA A 36 -3.35 -8.53 -7.21
N SER A 37 -2.13 -8.43 -6.64
CA SER A 37 -1.25 -9.59 -6.47
C SER A 37 -1.89 -10.66 -5.59
N ARG A 38 -2.57 -10.27 -4.50
CA ARG A 38 -3.29 -11.19 -3.61
C ARG A 38 -4.46 -11.89 -4.29
N ILE A 39 -5.22 -11.16 -5.11
CA ILE A 39 -6.45 -11.69 -5.72
C ILE A 39 -6.14 -12.54 -6.95
N PHE A 40 -5.21 -12.11 -7.79
CA PHE A 40 -5.01 -12.67 -9.12
C PHE A 40 -3.71 -13.48 -9.29
N MET A 41 -2.71 -13.24 -8.44
CA MET A 41 -1.42 -13.94 -8.52
C MET A 41 -1.23 -15.02 -7.46
N GLY A 42 -2.17 -15.16 -6.51
CA GLY A 42 -2.28 -16.30 -5.59
C GLY A 42 -0.94 -16.74 -5.00
N GLU A 43 -0.39 -15.94 -4.09
CA GLU A 43 0.76 -16.32 -3.27
C GLU A 43 0.35 -17.29 -2.14
#